data_AF-A0A925GA83-F1
#
_entry.id   AF-A0A925GA83-F1
#
_cell.length_a   1.000
_cell.length_b   1.000
_cell.length_c   1.000
_cell.angle_alpha   90.00
_cell.angle_beta   90.00
_cell.angle_gamma   90.00
#
_symmetry.space_group_name_H-M   'P 1'
#
loop_
_entity.id
_entity.type
_entity.pdbx_description
1 polymer ?
#
loop_
_entity_poly.entity_id
_entity_poly.type
_entity_poly.pdbx_seq_one_letter_code
_entity_poly.pdbx_strand_id
1 'polypeptide(L)'
;ETWAEMKEWVKEYAKTYKNLIGIGTGGNINKLFRMSDEKEGTPLTFSKLSSIYNYLNSFSLKDRINVLGLNNDRADVIIPAAEIYLTVMKWAGVKNIFVPKLGLVDGIIQLLIEKNLVEK
;
A
#
# COMPACT_ATOMS: atom_id res chain seq x y z
N GLU A 1 18.35 -3.62 12.20
CA GLU A 1 18.82 -2.26 11.91
C GLU A 1 17.77 -1.47 11.12
N THR A 2 17.48 -1.82 9.86
CA THR A 2 16.56 -1.06 8.97
C THR A 2 15.14 -0.81 9.51
N TRP A 3 14.50 -1.78 10.19
CA TRP A 3 13.16 -1.56 10.77
C TRP A 3 13.15 -0.55 11.92
N ALA A 4 14.23 -0.48 12.71
CA ALA A 4 14.34 0.47 13.81
C ALA A 4 14.50 1.90 13.26
N GLU A 5 15.37 2.07 12.27
CA GLU A 5 15.57 3.33 11.56
C GLU A 5 14.27 3.81 10.91
N MET A 6 13.56 2.94 10.19
CA MET A 6 12.28 3.29 9.57
C MET A 6 11.24 3.69 10.63
N LYS A 7 11.21 3.02 11.78
CA LYS A 7 10.28 3.35 12.88
C LYS A 7 10.55 4.73 13.44
N GLU A 8 11.81 5.05 13.70
CA GLU A 8 12.23 6.36 14.21
C GLU A 8 11.88 7.45 13.21
N TRP A 9 12.23 7.25 11.94
CA TRP A 9 11.90 8.16 10.84
C TRP A 9 10.39 8.40 10.75
N VAL A 10 9.57 7.34 10.67
CA VAL A 10 8.10 7.49 10.57
C VAL A 10 7.55 8.26 11.77
N LYS A 11 7.97 7.95 12.99
CA LYS A 11 7.48 8.62 14.20
C LYS A 11 7.92 10.08 14.27
N GLU A 12 9.15 10.39 13.84
CA GLU A 12 9.68 11.73 13.83
C GLU A 12 8.85 12.67 12.95
N TYR A 13 8.48 12.23 11.74
CA TYR A 13 7.69 13.05 10.83
C TYR A 13 6.19 13.01 11.12
N ALA A 14 5.67 11.87 11.60
CA ALA A 14 4.24 11.73 11.88
C ALA A 14 3.77 12.57 13.08
N LYS A 15 4.61 12.76 14.11
CA LYS A 15 4.24 13.49 15.35
C LYS A 15 3.81 14.95 15.10
N THR A 16 4.25 15.55 14.00
CA THR A 16 4.01 16.95 13.66
C THR A 16 2.59 17.21 13.16
N TYR A 17 1.91 16.19 12.64
CA TYR A 17 0.63 16.33 11.97
C TYR A 17 -0.50 15.67 12.75
N LYS A 18 -1.63 16.36 12.86
CA LYS A 18 -2.88 15.77 13.37
C LYS A 18 -3.67 15.20 12.19
N ASN A 19 -4.26 14.02 12.37
CA ASN A 19 -5.12 13.34 11.40
C ASN A 19 -4.43 12.99 10.07
N LEU A 20 -3.34 12.22 10.13
CA LEU A 20 -2.67 11.70 8.94
C LEU A 20 -3.54 10.71 8.16
N ILE A 21 -3.46 10.82 6.84
CA ILE A 21 -4.08 9.91 5.88
C ILE A 21 -2.95 9.26 5.08
N GLY A 22 -3.01 7.96 4.89
CA GLY A 22 -2.05 7.24 4.04
C GLY A 22 -2.46 7.33 2.57
N ILE A 23 -1.49 7.52 1.68
CA ILE A 23 -1.66 7.29 0.24
C ILE A 23 -0.74 6.13 -0.14
N GLY A 24 -1.34 5.04 -0.61
CA GLY A 24 -0.61 3.85 -1.03
C GLY A 24 -0.65 3.70 -2.53
N THR A 25 0.51 3.71 -3.17
CA THR A 25 0.64 3.44 -4.62
C THR A 25 1.51 2.20 -4.86
N GLY A 26 1.33 1.56 -6.01
CA GLY A 26 2.10 0.39 -6.43
C GLY A 26 1.31 -0.91 -6.52
N GLY A 27 1.96 -1.96 -7.03
CA GLY A 27 1.29 -3.22 -7.40
C GLY A 27 0.67 -3.97 -6.22
N ASN A 28 1.38 -4.08 -5.10
CA ASN A 28 0.92 -4.85 -3.93
C ASN A 28 -0.28 -4.21 -3.26
N ILE A 29 -0.23 -2.89 -2.98
CA ILE A 29 -1.38 -2.20 -2.38
C ILE A 29 -2.59 -2.18 -3.31
N ASN A 30 -2.40 -2.04 -4.63
CA ASN A 30 -3.48 -2.16 -5.60
C ASN A 30 -4.14 -3.56 -5.56
N LYS A 31 -3.35 -4.63 -5.42
CA LYS A 31 -3.90 -5.98 -5.29
C LYS A 31 -4.61 -6.19 -3.96
N LEU A 32 -4.04 -5.72 -2.86
CA LEU A 32 -4.66 -5.77 -1.52
C LEU A 32 -5.99 -5.00 -1.50
N PHE A 33 -6.06 -3.84 -2.14
CA PHE A 33 -7.29 -3.07 -2.30
C PHE A 33 -8.35 -3.81 -3.12
N ARG A 34 -7.95 -4.46 -4.23
CA ARG A 34 -8.89 -5.30 -5.01
C ARG A 34 -9.39 -6.50 -4.20
N MET A 35 -8.55 -7.07 -3.33
CA MET A 35 -8.93 -8.16 -2.43
C MET A 35 -9.81 -7.71 -1.26
N SER A 36 -9.83 -6.41 -0.94
CA SER A 36 -10.68 -5.91 0.14
C SER A 36 -12.15 -5.80 -0.26
N ASP A 37 -12.44 -5.83 -1.56
CA ASP A 37 -13.78 -5.61 -2.12
C ASP A 37 -14.39 -4.25 -1.70
N GLU A 38 -13.50 -3.26 -1.51
CA GLU A 38 -13.90 -1.89 -1.22
C GLU A 38 -14.23 -1.16 -2.53
N LYS A 39 -15.16 -0.20 -2.46
CA LYS A 39 -15.54 0.58 -3.65
C LYS A 39 -14.40 1.48 -4.10
N GLU A 40 -14.33 1.75 -5.39
CA GLU A 40 -13.34 2.71 -5.88
C GLU A 40 -13.53 4.08 -5.23
N GLY A 41 -12.43 4.69 -4.80
CA GLY A 41 -12.44 5.97 -4.09
C GLY A 41 -12.69 5.88 -2.58
N THR A 42 -13.05 4.71 -2.03
CA THR A 42 -13.12 4.54 -0.57
C THR A 42 -11.75 4.15 -0.01
N PRO A 43 -11.38 4.61 1.21
CA PRO A 43 -10.12 4.23 1.81
C PRO A 43 -10.16 2.79 2.32
N LEU A 44 -9.02 2.11 2.27
CA LEU A 44 -8.81 0.85 2.97
C LEU A 44 -8.46 1.13 4.44
N THR A 45 -9.22 0.54 5.35
CA THR A 45 -8.99 0.72 6.80
C THR A 45 -7.88 -0.20 7.30
N PHE A 46 -7.23 0.19 8.40
CA PHE A 46 -6.22 -0.66 9.08
C PHE A 46 -6.79 -2.05 9.42
N SER A 47 -8.01 -2.11 9.96
CA SER A 47 -8.65 -3.35 10.36
C SER A 47 -8.94 -4.26 9.15
N LYS A 48 -9.40 -3.68 8.04
CA LYS A 48 -9.64 -4.42 6.81
C LYS A 48 -8.33 -4.96 6.22
N LEU A 49 -7.29 -4.13 6.14
CA LEU A 49 -5.96 -4.56 5.69
C LEU A 49 -5.39 -5.67 6.58
N SER A 50 -5.56 -5.56 7.91
CA SER A 50 -5.14 -6.60 8.85
C SER A 50 -5.90 -7.91 8.67
N SER A 51 -7.20 -7.83 8.35
CA SER A 51 -8.01 -9.00 8.04
C SER A 51 -7.53 -9.70 6.76
N ILE A 52 -7.19 -8.92 5.72
CA ILE A 52 -6.63 -9.44 4.46
C ILE A 52 -5.25 -10.08 4.70
N TYR A 53 -4.40 -9.45 5.51
CA TYR A 53 -3.11 -10.02 5.90
C TYR A 53 -3.28 -11.38 6.58
N ASN A 54 -4.17 -11.49 7.58
CA ASN A 54 -4.44 -12.75 8.26
C ASN A 54 -5.03 -13.80 7.31
N TYR A 55 -5.94 -13.38 6.42
CA TYR A 55 -6.50 -14.23 5.38
C TYR A 55 -5.42 -14.76 4.44
N LEU A 56 -4.50 -13.92 3.97
CA LEU A 56 -3.38 -14.37 3.13
C LEU A 56 -2.45 -15.33 3.87
N ASN A 57 -2.20 -15.07 5.15
CA ASN A 57 -1.28 -15.87 5.98
C ASN A 57 -1.86 -17.24 6.35
N SER A 58 -3.18 -17.46 6.24
CA SER A 58 -3.78 -18.78 6.43
C SER A 58 -3.59 -19.73 5.24
N PHE A 59 -2.99 -19.27 4.12
CA PHE A 59 -2.72 -20.09 2.95
C PHE A 59 -1.22 -20.33 2.75
N SER A 60 -0.88 -21.55 2.34
CA SER A 60 0.47 -21.85 1.86
C SER A 60 0.78 -21.02 0.62
N LEU A 61 2.06 -20.89 0.26
CA LEU A 61 2.45 -20.22 -0.99
C LEU A 61 1.77 -20.85 -2.21
N LYS A 62 1.69 -22.19 -2.24
CA LYS A 62 1.03 -22.93 -3.31
C LYS A 62 -0.47 -22.63 -3.38
N ASP A 63 -1.14 -22.52 -2.25
CA ASP A 63 -2.58 -22.23 -2.21
C ASP A 63 -2.88 -20.76 -2.52
N ARG A 64 -1.98 -19.83 -2.14
CA ARG A 64 -2.06 -18.43 -2.58
C ARG A 64 -2.07 -18.32 -4.11
N ILE A 65 -1.31 -19.16 -4.80
CA ILE A 65 -1.29 -19.20 -6.26
C ILE A 65 -2.56 -19.88 -6.80
N ASN A 66 -2.82 -21.11 -6.36
CA ASN A 66 -3.86 -21.96 -6.97
C ASN A 66 -5.29 -21.62 -6.54
N VAL A 67 -5.48 -21.23 -5.28
CA VAL A 67 -6.81 -20.94 -4.70
C VAL A 67 -7.14 -19.45 -4.81
N LEU A 68 -6.19 -18.57 -4.46
CA LEU A 68 -6.42 -17.12 -4.50
C LEU A 68 -6.11 -16.48 -5.86
N GLY A 69 -5.59 -17.25 -6.82
CA GLY A 69 -5.27 -16.78 -8.16
C GLY A 69 -4.20 -15.68 -8.17
N LEU A 70 -3.26 -15.71 -7.22
CA LEU A 70 -2.13 -14.78 -7.22
C LEU A 70 -1.08 -15.27 -8.21
N ASN A 71 -0.50 -14.34 -8.97
CA ASN A 71 0.68 -14.65 -9.77
C ASN A 71 1.83 -15.09 -8.85
N ASN A 72 2.71 -15.96 -9.36
CA ASN A 72 3.79 -16.55 -8.57
C ASN A 72 4.71 -15.49 -7.92
N ASP A 73 5.10 -14.49 -8.70
CA ASP A 73 5.90 -13.31 -8.29
C ASP A 73 5.23 -12.39 -7.26
N ARG A 74 3.93 -12.54 -7.05
CA ARG A 74 3.17 -11.77 -6.06
C ARG A 74 2.83 -12.60 -4.84
N ALA A 75 2.61 -13.88 -5.02
CA ALA A 75 2.19 -14.77 -3.95
C ALA A 75 3.23 -14.80 -2.83
N ASP A 76 4.52 -14.72 -3.16
CA ASP A 76 5.64 -14.67 -2.22
C ASP A 76 5.79 -13.32 -1.51
N VAL A 77 5.65 -12.20 -2.22
CA VAL A 77 5.91 -10.85 -1.69
C VAL A 77 4.70 -10.13 -1.09
N ILE A 78 3.47 -10.57 -1.35
CA ILE A 78 2.27 -9.83 -0.94
C ILE A 78 2.09 -9.78 0.59
N ILE A 79 2.49 -10.83 1.31
CA ILE A 79 2.41 -10.88 2.78
C ILE A 79 3.42 -9.91 3.40
N PRO A 80 4.73 -9.96 3.05
CA PRO A 80 5.70 -8.95 3.50
C PRO A 80 5.27 -7.52 3.17
N ALA A 81 4.69 -7.28 1.99
CA ALA A 81 4.20 -5.96 1.63
C ALA A 81 3.05 -5.49 2.54
N ALA A 82 2.07 -6.36 2.81
CA ALA A 82 0.99 -6.06 3.75
C ALA A 82 1.50 -5.76 5.16
N GLU A 83 2.52 -6.49 5.63
CA GLU A 83 3.17 -6.27 6.92
C GLU A 83 3.83 -4.89 7.00
N ILE A 84 4.52 -4.45 5.94
CA ILE A 84 5.11 -3.10 5.85
C ILE A 84 4.01 -2.03 5.99
N TYR A 85 2.92 -2.15 5.23
CA TYR A 85 1.82 -1.17 5.29
C TYR A 85 1.20 -1.09 6.70
N LEU A 86 0.88 -2.25 7.30
CA LEU A 86 0.32 -2.30 8.66
C LEU A 86 1.27 -1.68 9.68
N THR A 87 2.56 -1.99 9.57
CA THR A 87 3.57 -1.50 10.50
C THR A 87 3.73 0.02 10.42
N VAL A 88 3.85 0.57 9.20
CA VAL A 88 3.96 2.01 8.97
C VAL A 88 2.68 2.73 9.42
N MET A 89 1.50 2.20 9.08
CA MET A 89 0.21 2.77 9.54
C MET A 89 0.14 2.83 11.07
N LYS A 90 0.56 1.77 11.75
CA LYS A 90 0.61 1.71 13.22
C LYS A 90 1.57 2.73 13.80
N TRP A 91 2.76 2.89 13.22
CA TRP A 91 3.74 3.85 13.70
C TRP A 91 3.35 5.31 13.45
N ALA A 92 2.72 5.58 12.31
CA ALA A 92 2.23 6.91 11.94
C ALA A 92 0.88 7.27 12.58
N GLY A 93 0.18 6.33 13.23
CA GLY A 93 -1.16 6.54 13.75
C GLY A 93 -2.23 6.72 12.66
N VAL A 94 -1.97 6.20 11.46
CA VAL A 94 -2.86 6.31 10.30
C VAL A 94 -3.90 5.20 10.35
N LYS A 95 -5.18 5.55 10.25
CA LYS A 95 -6.29 4.59 10.26
C LYS A 95 -6.72 4.13 8.88
N ASN A 96 -6.46 4.96 7.86
CA ASN A 96 -7.01 4.83 6.51
C ASN A 96 -5.91 5.05 5.47
N ILE A 97 -5.87 4.20 4.45
CA ILE A 97 -5.01 4.36 3.28
C ILE A 97 -5.86 4.47 2.01
N PHE A 98 -5.70 5.54 1.24
CA PHE A 98 -6.29 5.67 -0.09
C PHE A 98 -5.36 5.05 -1.12
N VAL A 99 -5.95 4.37 -2.10
CA VAL A 99 -5.22 3.64 -3.13
C VAL A 99 -5.65 4.18 -4.50
N PRO A 100 -5.01 5.26 -4.98
CA PRO A 100 -5.32 5.79 -6.30
C PRO A 100 -4.78 4.85 -7.39
N LYS A 101 -5.50 4.76 -8.51
CA LYS A 101 -5.05 4.04 -9.72
C LYS A 101 -4.02 4.85 -10.52
N LEU A 102 -3.06 5.44 -9.83
CA LEU A 102 -1.97 6.23 -10.40
C LEU A 102 -0.64 5.75 -9.82
N GLY A 103 0.41 5.83 -10.61
CA GLY A 103 1.75 5.42 -10.24
C GLY A 103 2.82 6.39 -10.71
N LEU A 104 4.08 5.96 -10.54
CA LEU A 104 5.24 6.77 -10.92
C LEU A 104 5.26 7.10 -12.42
N VAL A 105 4.83 6.17 -13.27
CA VAL A 105 4.78 6.36 -14.73
C VAL A 105 3.86 7.53 -15.09
N ASP A 106 2.69 7.63 -14.46
CA ASP A 106 1.75 8.73 -14.68
C ASP A 106 2.38 10.06 -14.25
N GLY A 107 3.09 10.08 -13.12
CA GLY A 107 3.83 11.25 -12.65
C GLY A 107 4.94 11.70 -13.60
N ILE A 108 5.68 10.76 -14.19
CA ILE A 108 6.74 11.06 -15.18
C ILE A 108 6.11 11.63 -16.46
N ILE A 109 5.03 11.03 -16.96
CA ILE A 109 4.32 11.54 -18.14
C ILE A 109 3.82 12.96 -17.90
N GLN A 110 3.18 13.20 -16.74
CA GLN A 110 2.71 14.53 -16.36
C GLN A 110 3.85 15.56 -16.32
N LEU A 111 4.99 15.20 -15.70
CA LEU A 111 6.18 16.05 -15.65
C LEU A 111 6.74 16.38 -17.04
N LEU A 112 6.72 15.41 -17.96
CA LEU A 112 7.18 15.62 -19.34
C LEU A 112 6.21 16.51 -20.13
N ILE A 113 4.90 16.35 -19.92
CA ILE A 113 3.89 17.24 -20.52
C ILE A 113 4.09 18.66 -20.03
N GLU A 114 4.21 18.88 -18.72
CA GLU A 114 4.42 20.20 -18.13
C GLU A 114 5.68 20.89 -18.68
N LYS A 115 6.77 20.14 -18.83
CA LYS A 115 8.05 20.70 -19.34
C LYS A 115 8.05 21.01 -20.83
N ASN A 116 7.27 20.31 -21.64
CA ASN A 116 7.39 20.37 -23.10
C ASN A 116 6.15 20.92 -23.83
N LEU A 117 5.00 21.01 -23.15
CA LEU A 117 3.73 21.38 -23.78
C LEU A 117 3.03 22.56 -23.10
N VAL A 118 3.46 22.98 -21.89
CA VAL A 118 2.86 24.12 -21.17
C VAL A 118 3.53 25.46 -21.50
N GLU A 119 4.63 25.47 -22.26
CA GLU A 119 5.12 26.67 -22.93
C GLU A 119 4.52 26.81 -24.34
N LYS A 120 3.28 27.32 -24.41
CA LYS A 120 2.74 28.05 -25.57
C LYS A 120 1.71 29.09 -25.14
#